data_AF-A0A523NZW5-F1
#
_entry.id   AF-A0A523NZW5-F1
#
_cell.length_a   1.000
_cell.length_b   1.000
_cell.length_c   1.000
_cell.angle_alpha   90.00
_cell.angle_beta   90.00
_cell.angle_gamma   90.00
#
_symmetry.space_group_name_H-M   'P 1'
#
loop_
_entity.id
_entity.type
_entity.pdbx_description
1 polymer ?
#
loop_
_entity_poly.entity_id
_entity_poly.type
_entity_poly.pdbx_seq_one_letter_code
_entity_poly.pdbx_strand_id
1 'polypeptide(L)'
;MKPTSANLKLMVAISRHSAWLNHDASGVRANFSKWDLSGCDMSGRDLRGAEFSGANLQEVALQNACLVDADLFGAKLIDANLHHADLTRAVLRGACLRGAVLDNANLTEADFRAGVIIESGDSDWDGRTDLTHSSLDYACLERSQMSRVDLEGASLVGANLAGAILTGANLSGTDLSNANLFGADLSDANLKNTNFEGANLEQASLKNTRAKGTNFSRALMQGANLSGLDLSHCTLDGAAVVISFDSLPAYVQLVINEHERWITTNGRYGRLGVLIEENLRFADLSGRNLGAMVLRRTCLASADLSDCDLTLADLTDADLSAANLKGAQLAGANFSGSRLVEALLGGAQFEPISLLRANGTPTGHWQETNLEKADLTGAELTGVDFSSCNMAGVIMD
;
A
#
# COMPACT_ATOMS: atom_id res chain seq x y z
N MET A 1 -3.68 -44.82 25.67
CA MET A 1 -5.16 -44.97 25.71
C MET A 1 -5.60 -45.70 24.45
N LYS A 2 -6.61 -46.59 24.51
CA LYS A 2 -7.18 -47.17 23.28
C LYS A 2 -7.84 -46.04 22.47
N PRO A 3 -7.66 -45.98 21.13
CA PRO A 3 -8.28 -44.95 20.31
C PRO A 3 -9.82 -45.03 20.43
N THR A 4 -10.48 -43.88 20.53
CA THR A 4 -11.94 -43.78 20.48
C THR A 4 -12.47 -44.27 19.12
N SER A 5 -13.74 -44.65 19.03
CA SER A 5 -14.32 -45.09 17.74
C SER A 5 -14.27 -43.99 16.67
N ALA A 6 -14.33 -42.72 17.07
CA ALA A 6 -14.15 -41.56 16.21
C ALA A 6 -12.71 -41.49 15.65
N ASN A 7 -11.69 -41.66 16.49
CA ASN A 7 -10.29 -41.71 16.04
C ASN A 7 -10.03 -42.88 15.08
N LEU A 8 -10.67 -44.03 15.31
CA LEU A 8 -10.52 -45.16 14.39
C LEU A 8 -11.13 -44.87 13.02
N LYS A 9 -12.31 -44.22 12.96
CA LYS A 9 -12.94 -43.79 11.70
C LYS A 9 -12.06 -42.80 10.94
N LEU A 10 -11.51 -41.81 11.64
CA LEU A 10 -10.59 -40.82 11.07
C LEU A 10 -9.35 -41.50 10.48
N MET A 11 -8.69 -42.38 11.25
CA MET A 11 -7.50 -43.09 10.77
C MET A 11 -7.77 -43.94 9.54
N VAL A 12 -8.92 -44.65 9.50
CA VAL A 12 -9.32 -45.42 8.32
C VAL A 12 -9.53 -44.52 7.11
N ALA A 13 -10.21 -43.38 7.27
CA ALA A 13 -10.43 -42.43 6.19
C ALA A 13 -9.10 -41.88 5.64
N ILE A 14 -8.17 -41.50 6.51
CA ILE A 14 -6.83 -41.02 6.13
C ILE A 14 -6.05 -42.12 5.41
N SER A 15 -6.04 -43.36 5.92
CA SER A 15 -5.35 -44.48 5.25
C SER A 15 -5.91 -44.76 3.86
N ARG A 16 -7.24 -44.70 3.68
CA ARG A 16 -7.87 -44.86 2.37
C ARG A 16 -7.57 -43.69 1.44
N HIS A 17 -7.43 -42.48 1.96
CA HIS A 17 -7.01 -41.34 1.18
C HIS A 17 -5.56 -41.45 0.71
N SER A 18 -4.65 -41.89 1.58
CA SER A 18 -3.27 -42.19 1.18
C SER A 18 -3.21 -43.28 0.10
N ALA A 19 -4.04 -44.31 0.20
CA ALA A 19 -4.16 -45.32 -0.86
C ALA A 19 -4.69 -44.71 -2.17
N TRP A 20 -5.65 -43.78 -2.10
CA TRP A 20 -6.18 -43.07 -3.27
C TRP A 20 -5.14 -42.20 -3.98
N LEU A 21 -4.34 -41.45 -3.22
CA LEU A 21 -3.22 -40.65 -3.74
C LEU A 21 -2.17 -41.51 -4.46
N ASN A 22 -1.99 -42.76 -4.01
CA ASN A 22 -1.07 -43.72 -4.61
C ASN A 22 -1.71 -44.55 -5.73
N HIS A 23 -2.92 -44.21 -6.19
CA HIS A 23 -3.68 -44.95 -7.21
C HIS A 23 -3.94 -46.42 -6.87
N ASP A 24 -4.05 -46.75 -5.58
CA ASP A 24 -4.41 -48.10 -5.10
C ASP A 24 -5.94 -48.32 -5.19
N ALA A 25 -6.36 -49.51 -5.60
CA ALA A 25 -7.77 -49.87 -5.80
C ALA A 25 -8.63 -49.83 -4.52
N SER A 26 -8.02 -49.91 -3.34
CA SER A 26 -8.70 -49.77 -2.05
C SER A 26 -8.92 -48.30 -1.64
N GLY A 27 -8.27 -47.38 -2.36
CA GLY A 27 -8.23 -45.97 -2.08
C GLY A 27 -9.55 -45.24 -2.34
N VAL A 28 -9.88 -44.32 -1.44
CA VAL A 28 -11.01 -43.38 -1.61
C VAL A 28 -10.56 -42.00 -1.18
N ARG A 29 -10.84 -40.97 -1.99
CA ARG A 29 -10.63 -39.56 -1.64
C ARG A 29 -11.32 -39.26 -0.31
N ALA A 30 -10.62 -38.63 0.63
CA ALA A 30 -11.21 -38.36 1.93
C ALA A 30 -12.36 -37.36 1.79
N ASN A 31 -13.52 -37.71 2.34
CA ASN A 31 -14.64 -36.78 2.51
C ASN A 31 -14.98 -36.70 4.00
N PHE A 32 -14.56 -35.58 4.58
CA PHE A 32 -14.79 -35.15 5.95
C PHE A 32 -15.86 -34.05 6.04
N SER A 33 -16.67 -33.88 4.99
CA SER A 33 -17.69 -32.83 4.96
C SER A 33 -18.62 -32.96 6.17
N LYS A 34 -18.74 -31.89 6.95
CA LYS A 34 -19.54 -31.82 8.20
C LYS A 34 -19.12 -32.78 9.30
N TRP A 35 -17.93 -33.37 9.21
CA TRP A 35 -17.40 -34.16 10.31
C TRP A 35 -17.04 -33.25 11.49
N ASP A 36 -17.15 -33.81 12.70
CA ASP A 36 -16.54 -33.22 13.87
C ASP A 36 -15.13 -33.80 14.07
N LEU A 37 -14.14 -32.94 13.83
CA LEU A 37 -12.71 -33.23 13.88
C LEU A 37 -12.01 -32.30 14.87
N SER A 38 -12.75 -31.65 15.78
CA SER A 38 -12.17 -30.72 16.73
C SER A 38 -11.10 -31.40 17.60
N GLY A 39 -9.96 -30.74 17.78
CA GLY A 39 -8.83 -31.24 18.58
C GLY A 39 -8.14 -32.48 18.03
N CYS A 40 -8.49 -32.94 16.82
CA CYS A 40 -7.84 -34.09 16.21
C CYS A 40 -6.43 -33.76 15.73
N ASP A 41 -5.55 -34.77 15.75
CA ASP A 41 -4.20 -34.65 15.19
C ASP A 41 -4.13 -35.24 13.78
N MET A 42 -3.90 -34.35 12.82
CA MET A 42 -3.66 -34.63 11.41
C MET A 42 -2.37 -33.96 10.93
N SER A 43 -1.43 -33.71 11.84
CA SER A 43 -0.13 -33.13 11.53
C SER A 43 0.65 -33.99 10.53
N GLY A 44 1.34 -33.32 9.60
CA GLY A 44 2.17 -33.96 8.56
C GLY A 44 1.41 -34.85 7.57
N ARG A 45 0.07 -34.87 7.60
CA ARG A 45 -0.72 -35.75 6.72
C ARG A 45 -0.82 -35.16 5.32
N ASP A 46 -0.75 -36.04 4.33
CA ASP A 46 -1.10 -35.72 2.95
C ASP A 46 -2.62 -35.84 2.78
N LEU A 47 -3.27 -34.68 2.70
CA LEU A 47 -4.71 -34.46 2.61
C LEU A 47 -5.05 -33.69 1.33
N ARG A 48 -4.20 -33.80 0.29
CA ARG A 48 -4.38 -33.07 -0.96
C ARG A 48 -5.70 -33.43 -1.61
N GLY A 49 -6.45 -32.39 -1.94
CA GLY A 49 -7.78 -32.51 -2.47
C GLY A 49 -8.80 -33.07 -1.47
N ALA A 50 -8.52 -33.31 -0.20
CA ALA A 50 -9.56 -33.81 0.71
C ALA A 50 -10.73 -32.81 0.84
N GLU A 51 -11.95 -33.34 1.07
CA GLU A 51 -13.16 -32.52 1.22
C GLU A 51 -13.47 -32.32 2.71
N PHE A 52 -13.47 -31.06 3.16
CA PHE A 52 -13.76 -30.60 4.52
C PHE A 52 -14.91 -29.60 4.57
N SER A 53 -15.71 -29.50 3.51
CA SER A 53 -16.87 -28.61 3.42
C SER A 53 -17.74 -28.66 4.69
N GLY A 54 -17.82 -27.54 5.42
CA GLY A 54 -18.58 -27.41 6.66
C GLY A 54 -18.10 -28.25 7.85
N ALA A 55 -16.90 -28.83 7.79
CA ALA A 55 -16.33 -29.61 8.89
C ALA A 55 -16.02 -28.73 10.11
N ASN A 56 -16.17 -29.30 11.30
CA ASN A 56 -15.68 -28.70 12.53
C ASN A 56 -14.22 -29.11 12.75
N LEU A 57 -13.30 -28.18 12.56
CA LEU A 57 -11.84 -28.32 12.67
C LEU A 57 -11.28 -27.42 13.78
N GLN A 58 -12.10 -27.07 14.77
CA GLN A 58 -11.67 -26.24 15.90
C GLN A 58 -10.49 -26.90 16.64
N GLU A 59 -9.45 -26.13 16.96
CA GLU A 59 -8.26 -26.62 17.68
C GLU A 59 -7.56 -27.83 17.01
N VAL A 60 -7.83 -28.07 15.72
CA VAL A 60 -7.21 -29.21 15.00
C VAL A 60 -5.72 -28.97 14.82
N ALA A 61 -4.93 -30.02 14.96
CA ALA A 61 -3.50 -29.99 14.64
C ALA A 61 -3.29 -30.43 13.18
N LEU A 62 -2.92 -29.47 12.33
CA LEU A 62 -2.64 -29.63 10.90
C LEU A 62 -1.23 -29.13 10.54
N GLN A 63 -0.33 -29.03 11.51
CA GLN A 63 1.01 -28.51 11.26
C GLN A 63 1.73 -29.39 10.24
N ASN A 64 2.39 -28.77 9.26
CA ASN A 64 3.07 -29.45 8.15
C ASN A 64 2.15 -30.35 7.29
N ALA A 65 0.83 -30.27 7.43
CA ALA A 65 -0.09 -31.04 6.59
C ALA A 65 -0.10 -30.49 5.16
N CYS A 66 -0.32 -31.38 4.19
CA CYS A 66 -0.48 -31.00 2.79
C CYS A 66 -1.98 -30.97 2.45
N LEU A 67 -2.54 -29.79 2.28
CA LEU A 67 -3.94 -29.46 1.99
C LEU A 67 -4.08 -28.83 0.60
N VAL A 68 -3.13 -29.06 -0.31
CA VAL A 68 -3.17 -28.52 -1.67
C VAL A 68 -4.48 -28.95 -2.34
N ASP A 69 -5.19 -27.99 -2.94
CA ASP A 69 -6.49 -28.19 -3.59
C ASP A 69 -7.60 -28.73 -2.66
N ALA A 70 -7.42 -28.72 -1.33
CA ALA A 70 -8.43 -29.17 -0.38
C ALA A 70 -9.64 -28.20 -0.36
N ASP A 71 -10.84 -28.76 -0.16
CA ASP A 71 -12.07 -27.99 -0.05
C ASP A 71 -12.41 -27.75 1.43
N LEU A 72 -12.15 -26.55 1.93
CA LEU A 72 -12.43 -26.09 3.30
C LEU A 72 -13.61 -25.10 3.32
N PHE A 73 -14.49 -25.13 2.31
CA PHE A 73 -15.64 -24.24 2.21
C PHE A 73 -16.47 -24.25 3.50
N GLY A 74 -16.62 -23.09 4.13
CA GLY A 74 -17.38 -22.92 5.37
C GLY A 74 -16.91 -23.78 6.56
N ALA A 75 -15.68 -24.30 6.53
CA ALA A 75 -15.12 -25.07 7.63
C ALA A 75 -14.83 -24.17 8.85
N LYS A 76 -14.96 -24.72 10.06
CA LYS A 76 -14.64 -24.03 11.31
C LYS A 76 -13.24 -24.40 11.77
N LEU A 77 -12.29 -23.51 11.58
CA LEU A 77 -10.86 -23.64 11.90
C LEU A 77 -10.46 -22.72 13.07
N ILE A 78 -11.39 -22.40 13.96
CA ILE A 78 -11.10 -21.52 15.11
C ILE A 78 -10.00 -22.17 15.96
N ASP A 79 -8.94 -21.41 16.23
CA ASP A 79 -7.75 -21.85 16.98
C ASP A 79 -7.06 -23.09 16.38
N ALA A 80 -7.29 -23.40 15.10
CA ALA A 80 -6.60 -24.48 14.40
C ALA A 80 -5.11 -24.14 14.22
N ASN A 81 -4.26 -25.15 14.28
CA ASN A 81 -2.84 -24.99 14.05
C ASN A 81 -2.44 -25.54 12.67
N LEU A 82 -2.24 -24.62 11.73
CA LEU A 82 -1.84 -24.82 10.33
C LEU A 82 -0.39 -24.36 10.08
N HIS A 83 0.42 -24.24 11.13
CA HIS A 83 1.82 -23.83 11.01
C HIS A 83 2.56 -24.71 9.99
N HIS A 84 3.25 -24.09 9.02
CA HIS A 84 3.92 -24.77 7.90
C HIS A 84 3.03 -25.67 7.02
N ALA A 85 1.70 -25.59 7.12
CA ALA A 85 0.82 -26.36 6.24
C ALA A 85 0.86 -25.81 4.81
N ASP A 86 0.68 -26.70 3.83
CA ASP A 86 0.57 -26.33 2.42
C ASP A 86 -0.91 -26.33 2.00
N LEU A 87 -1.49 -25.15 1.91
CA LEU A 87 -2.86 -24.86 1.47
C LEU A 87 -2.89 -24.25 0.07
N THR A 88 -1.89 -24.52 -0.78
CA THR A 88 -1.86 -24.01 -2.14
C THR A 88 -3.17 -24.33 -2.86
N ARG A 89 -3.83 -23.31 -3.42
CA ARG A 89 -5.15 -23.41 -4.10
C ARG A 89 -6.29 -24.03 -3.27
N ALA A 90 -6.15 -24.08 -1.94
CA ALA A 90 -7.24 -24.53 -1.09
C ALA A 90 -8.46 -23.58 -1.18
N VAL A 91 -9.66 -24.14 -1.06
CA VAL A 91 -10.92 -23.37 -1.07
C VAL A 91 -11.32 -23.06 0.37
N LEU A 92 -11.13 -21.82 0.81
CA LEU A 92 -11.40 -21.33 2.17
C LEU A 92 -12.60 -20.37 2.22
N ARG A 93 -13.42 -20.37 1.18
CA ARG A 93 -14.56 -19.47 1.07
C ARG A 93 -15.54 -19.67 2.23
N GLY A 94 -15.84 -18.59 2.95
CA GLY A 94 -16.75 -18.61 4.11
C GLY A 94 -16.22 -19.36 5.33
N ALA A 95 -14.95 -19.81 5.34
CA ALA A 95 -14.37 -20.49 6.48
C ALA A 95 -14.18 -19.54 7.67
N CYS A 96 -14.14 -20.09 8.89
CA CYS A 96 -13.86 -19.32 10.10
C CYS A 96 -12.53 -19.76 10.69
N LEU A 97 -11.49 -18.94 10.54
CA LEU A 97 -10.10 -19.17 10.97
C LEU A 97 -9.71 -18.22 12.11
N ARG A 98 -10.67 -17.72 12.89
CA ARG A 98 -10.39 -16.82 14.01
C ARG A 98 -9.37 -17.44 14.97
N GLY A 99 -8.30 -16.71 15.29
CA GLY A 99 -7.24 -17.19 16.18
C GLY A 99 -6.39 -18.35 15.65
N ALA A 100 -6.59 -18.78 14.40
CA ALA A 100 -5.79 -19.85 13.81
C ALA A 100 -4.33 -19.43 13.64
N VAL A 101 -3.43 -20.42 13.71
CA VAL A 101 -1.98 -20.23 13.49
C VAL A 101 -1.62 -20.76 12.11
N LEU A 102 -1.35 -19.86 11.17
CA LEU A 102 -0.93 -20.12 9.79
C LEU A 102 0.50 -19.64 9.52
N ASP A 103 1.30 -19.40 10.56
CA ASP A 103 2.67 -18.93 10.39
C ASP A 103 3.44 -19.85 9.45
N ASN A 104 4.15 -19.26 8.49
CA ASN A 104 4.92 -19.97 7.47
C ASN A 104 4.10 -20.96 6.61
N ALA A 105 2.76 -20.87 6.60
CA ALA A 105 1.91 -21.67 5.73
C ALA A 105 2.01 -21.19 4.28
N ASN A 106 1.81 -22.11 3.34
CA ASN A 106 1.70 -21.77 1.92
C ASN A 106 0.22 -21.69 1.52
N LEU A 107 -0.28 -20.50 1.27
CA LEU A 107 -1.65 -20.17 0.85
C LEU A 107 -1.66 -19.60 -0.58
N THR A 108 -0.62 -19.89 -1.38
CA THR A 108 -0.50 -19.41 -2.75
C THR A 108 -1.75 -19.79 -3.55
N GLU A 109 -2.35 -18.80 -4.22
CA GLU A 109 -3.59 -18.97 -5.01
C GLU A 109 -4.81 -19.51 -4.25
N ALA A 110 -4.80 -19.51 -2.91
CA ALA A 110 -5.95 -19.94 -2.12
C ALA A 110 -7.15 -18.98 -2.26
N ASP A 111 -8.36 -19.51 -2.11
CA ASP A 111 -9.62 -18.78 -2.33
C ASP A 111 -10.36 -18.51 -1.01
N PHE A 112 -10.30 -17.27 -0.53
CA PHE A 112 -10.96 -16.77 0.70
C PHE A 112 -12.20 -15.92 0.40
N ARG A 113 -12.71 -15.92 -0.82
CA ARG A 113 -13.89 -15.10 -1.16
C ARG A 113 -15.09 -15.51 -0.31
N ALA A 114 -16.05 -14.61 -0.16
CA ALA A 114 -17.27 -14.94 0.58
C ALA A 114 -17.98 -16.20 0.05
N GLY A 115 -18.54 -16.97 0.97
CA GLY A 115 -19.27 -18.20 0.75
C GLY A 115 -20.24 -18.47 1.90
N VAL A 116 -21.46 -18.86 1.58
CA VAL A 116 -22.47 -19.23 2.59
C VAL A 116 -22.84 -20.69 2.39
N ILE A 117 -22.77 -21.48 3.47
CA ILE A 117 -23.45 -22.77 3.55
C ILE A 117 -24.90 -22.48 3.94
N ILE A 118 -25.84 -22.76 3.04
CA ILE A 118 -27.29 -22.61 3.30
C ILE A 118 -27.75 -23.77 4.19
N GLU A 119 -27.38 -23.76 5.47
CA GLU A 119 -27.94 -24.67 6.47
C GLU A 119 -28.64 -23.87 7.56
N SER A 120 -29.97 -23.80 7.41
CA SER A 120 -31.00 -23.40 8.37
C SER A 120 -30.59 -22.53 9.57
N GLY A 121 -30.94 -21.25 9.48
CA GLY A 121 -31.85 -20.68 10.49
C GLY A 121 -31.38 -19.45 11.25
N ASP A 122 -30.09 -19.28 11.51
CA ASP A 122 -29.61 -18.11 12.27
C ASP A 122 -28.12 -17.89 12.01
N SER A 123 -27.80 -16.77 11.38
CA SER A 123 -26.64 -15.96 11.74
C SER A 123 -26.65 -14.69 10.92
N ASP A 124 -26.38 -13.55 11.59
CA ASP A 124 -26.00 -12.27 10.96
C ASP A 124 -24.67 -12.36 10.19
N TRP A 125 -24.23 -13.57 9.82
CA TRP A 125 -22.99 -13.85 9.12
C TRP A 125 -23.17 -13.57 7.63
N ASP A 126 -22.42 -12.62 7.10
CA ASP A 126 -22.51 -12.22 5.70
C ASP A 126 -21.70 -13.13 4.74
N GLY A 127 -21.21 -14.26 5.25
CA GLY A 127 -20.51 -15.27 4.48
C GLY A 127 -19.05 -14.94 4.18
N ARG A 128 -18.48 -13.88 4.77
CA ARG A 128 -17.04 -13.60 4.63
C ARG A 128 -16.20 -14.74 5.18
N THR A 129 -14.93 -14.78 4.79
CA THR A 129 -13.96 -15.62 5.49
C THR A 129 -13.40 -14.83 6.67
N ASP A 130 -13.43 -15.43 7.86
CA ASP A 130 -12.96 -14.83 9.11
C ASP A 130 -11.50 -15.24 9.37
N LEU A 131 -10.59 -14.29 9.43
CA LEU A 131 -9.21 -14.46 9.86
C LEU A 131 -8.89 -13.53 11.05
N THR A 132 -9.90 -13.03 11.75
CA THR A 132 -9.69 -12.10 12.87
C THR A 132 -8.76 -12.71 13.93
N HIS A 133 -7.81 -11.91 14.41
CA HIS A 133 -6.83 -12.33 15.43
C HIS A 133 -6.00 -13.58 15.11
N SER A 134 -5.97 -14.01 13.84
CA SER A 134 -5.11 -15.11 13.40
C SER A 134 -3.66 -14.64 13.23
N SER A 135 -2.74 -15.60 13.24
CA SER A 135 -1.33 -15.37 12.96
C SER A 135 -0.98 -15.98 11.60
N LEU A 136 -0.50 -15.18 10.66
CA LEU A 136 -0.03 -15.60 9.33
C LEU A 136 1.38 -15.07 9.07
N ASP A 137 2.20 -14.96 10.12
CA ASP A 137 3.54 -14.40 10.01
C ASP A 137 4.37 -15.24 9.04
N TYR A 138 5.05 -14.58 8.10
CA TYR A 138 5.84 -15.20 7.04
C TYR A 138 5.08 -16.20 6.14
N ALA A 139 3.74 -16.17 6.15
CA ALA A 139 2.95 -17.01 5.25
C ALA A 139 3.07 -16.53 3.79
N CYS A 140 2.93 -17.45 2.84
CA CYS A 140 2.92 -17.14 1.42
C CYS A 140 1.48 -17.11 0.89
N LEU A 141 0.93 -15.93 0.67
CA LEU A 141 -0.42 -15.67 0.12
C LEU A 141 -0.39 -15.13 -1.31
N GLU A 142 0.69 -15.38 -2.06
CA GLU A 142 0.87 -14.88 -3.42
C GLU A 142 -0.34 -15.23 -4.31
N ARG A 143 -0.88 -14.22 -5.02
CA ARG A 143 -2.06 -14.34 -5.92
C ARG A 143 -3.35 -14.91 -5.27
N SER A 144 -3.43 -14.95 -3.95
CA SER A 144 -4.64 -15.41 -3.25
C SER A 144 -5.83 -14.48 -3.49
N GLN A 145 -7.04 -15.05 -3.44
CA GLN A 145 -8.30 -14.32 -3.64
C GLN A 145 -8.92 -14.01 -2.28
N MET A 146 -8.72 -12.79 -1.77
CA MET A 146 -9.07 -12.38 -0.40
C MET A 146 -10.07 -11.23 -0.35
N SER A 147 -10.86 -11.03 -1.41
CA SER A 147 -11.85 -9.94 -1.46
C SER A 147 -12.84 -10.04 -0.30
N ARG A 148 -12.99 -8.93 0.43
CA ARG A 148 -13.87 -8.80 1.60
C ARG A 148 -13.57 -9.73 2.77
N VAL A 149 -12.38 -10.33 2.83
CA VAL A 149 -11.95 -11.10 4.00
C VAL A 149 -11.91 -10.20 5.25
N ASP A 150 -12.16 -10.78 6.43
CA ASP A 150 -11.95 -10.07 7.70
C ASP A 150 -10.63 -10.50 8.33
N LEU A 151 -9.68 -9.57 8.41
CA LEU A 151 -8.33 -9.74 8.97
C LEU A 151 -8.13 -8.82 10.19
N GLU A 152 -9.21 -8.33 10.81
CA GLU A 152 -9.10 -7.43 11.96
C GLU A 152 -8.19 -8.00 13.06
N GLY A 153 -7.17 -7.22 13.42
CA GLY A 153 -6.20 -7.56 14.46
C GLY A 153 -5.37 -8.83 14.17
N ALA A 154 -5.32 -9.31 12.93
CA ALA A 154 -4.45 -10.41 12.52
C ALA A 154 -2.98 -9.95 12.42
N SER A 155 -2.05 -10.90 12.56
CA SER A 155 -0.62 -10.69 12.31
C SER A 155 -0.22 -11.29 10.96
N LEU A 156 0.43 -10.51 10.11
CA LEU A 156 0.95 -10.90 8.80
C LEU A 156 2.38 -10.37 8.62
N VAL A 157 3.15 -10.34 9.70
CA VAL A 157 4.51 -9.80 9.70
C VAL A 157 5.37 -10.59 8.72
N GLY A 158 6.01 -9.89 7.78
CA GLY A 158 6.86 -10.51 6.77
C GLY A 158 6.14 -11.45 5.79
N ALA A 159 4.81 -11.47 5.77
CA ALA A 159 4.05 -12.33 4.86
C ALA A 159 4.23 -11.88 3.39
N ASN A 160 4.16 -12.83 2.45
CA ASN A 160 4.20 -12.55 1.02
C ASN A 160 2.79 -12.55 0.43
N LEU A 161 2.23 -11.37 0.18
CA LEU A 161 0.93 -11.14 -0.45
C LEU A 161 1.06 -10.59 -1.88
N ALA A 162 2.18 -10.83 -2.58
CA ALA A 162 2.38 -10.32 -3.92
C ALA A 162 1.22 -10.70 -4.86
N GLY A 163 0.63 -9.71 -5.53
CA GLY A 163 -0.52 -9.88 -6.42
C GLY A 163 -1.80 -10.42 -5.77
N ALA A 164 -1.91 -10.43 -4.43
CA ALA A 164 -3.13 -10.84 -3.75
C ALA A 164 -4.27 -9.83 -4.00
N ILE A 165 -5.51 -10.33 -4.04
CA ILE A 165 -6.71 -9.51 -4.25
C ILE A 165 -7.43 -9.30 -2.91
N LEU A 166 -7.22 -8.15 -2.28
CA LEU A 166 -7.75 -7.75 -0.97
C LEU A 166 -8.86 -6.69 -1.09
N THR A 167 -9.50 -6.56 -2.25
CA THR A 167 -10.53 -5.54 -2.50
C THR A 167 -11.63 -5.58 -1.44
N GLY A 168 -11.85 -4.47 -0.74
CA GLY A 168 -12.84 -4.34 0.32
C GLY A 168 -12.59 -5.18 1.58
N ALA A 169 -11.38 -5.72 1.78
CA ALA A 169 -11.01 -6.45 2.98
C ALA A 169 -11.03 -5.54 4.23
N ASN A 170 -11.28 -6.13 5.39
CA ASN A 170 -11.11 -5.46 6.67
C ASN A 170 -9.73 -5.76 7.24
N LEU A 171 -8.81 -4.79 7.21
CA LEU A 171 -7.45 -4.90 7.72
C LEU A 171 -7.24 -4.03 8.97
N SER A 172 -8.31 -3.65 9.67
CA SER A 172 -8.17 -2.73 10.78
C SER A 172 -7.35 -3.33 11.92
N GLY A 173 -6.32 -2.60 12.37
CA GLY A 173 -5.41 -3.07 13.42
C GLY A 173 -4.53 -4.26 13.03
N THR A 174 -4.51 -4.65 11.75
CA THR A 174 -3.63 -5.73 11.25
C THR A 174 -2.17 -5.28 11.24
N ASP A 175 -1.26 -6.17 11.61
CA ASP A 175 0.19 -5.95 11.44
C ASP A 175 0.68 -6.56 10.13
N LEU A 176 1.05 -5.71 9.18
CA LEU A 176 1.64 -6.05 7.88
C LEU A 176 3.09 -5.52 7.78
N SER A 177 3.76 -5.31 8.91
CA SER A 177 5.14 -4.83 8.91
C SER A 177 6.06 -5.79 8.15
N ASN A 178 6.92 -5.22 7.30
CA ASN A 178 7.82 -5.93 6.40
C ASN A 178 7.15 -6.91 5.41
N ALA A 179 5.82 -6.87 5.26
CA ALA A 179 5.13 -7.73 4.32
C ALA A 179 5.40 -7.30 2.87
N ASN A 180 5.38 -8.27 1.95
CA ASN A 180 5.47 -8.00 0.52
C ASN A 180 4.07 -7.97 -0.10
N LEU A 181 3.59 -6.77 -0.45
CA LEU A 181 2.32 -6.53 -1.14
C LEU A 181 2.53 -6.01 -2.57
N PHE A 182 3.66 -6.33 -3.21
CA PHE A 182 3.94 -5.90 -4.58
C PHE A 182 2.78 -6.23 -5.52
N GLY A 183 2.21 -5.21 -6.17
CA GLY A 183 1.11 -5.37 -7.12
C GLY A 183 -0.21 -5.88 -6.52
N ALA A 184 -0.37 -5.90 -5.19
CA ALA A 184 -1.62 -6.32 -4.56
C ALA A 184 -2.75 -5.29 -4.76
N ASP A 185 -3.99 -5.76 -4.83
CA ASP A 185 -5.16 -4.89 -4.90
C ASP A 185 -5.83 -4.74 -3.54
N LEU A 186 -5.61 -3.61 -2.86
CA LEU A 186 -6.26 -3.24 -1.60
C LEU A 186 -7.40 -2.23 -1.81
N SER A 187 -7.91 -2.06 -3.03
CA SER A 187 -8.92 -1.02 -3.30
C SER A 187 -10.15 -1.16 -2.39
N ASP A 188 -10.64 -0.04 -1.89
CA ASP A 188 -11.79 0.06 -0.97
C ASP A 188 -11.61 -0.67 0.40
N ALA A 189 -10.39 -1.13 0.74
CA ALA A 189 -10.12 -1.80 2.01
C ALA A 189 -10.19 -0.86 3.22
N ASN A 190 -10.48 -1.43 4.40
CA ASN A 190 -10.37 -0.74 5.68
C ASN A 190 -8.97 -0.91 6.26
N LEU A 191 -8.15 0.13 6.23
CA LEU A 191 -6.77 0.12 6.72
C LEU A 191 -6.61 0.84 8.08
N LYS A 192 -7.71 1.09 8.79
CA LYS A 192 -7.68 1.86 10.04
C LYS A 192 -6.71 1.24 11.03
N ASN A 193 -5.72 2.00 11.48
CA ASN A 193 -4.67 1.55 12.41
C ASN A 193 -3.85 0.33 11.92
N THR A 194 -3.82 0.04 10.61
CA THR A 194 -2.96 -1.00 10.05
C THR A 194 -1.50 -0.58 10.11
N ASN A 195 -0.60 -1.52 10.38
CA ASN A 195 0.84 -1.29 10.35
C ASN A 195 1.45 -1.81 9.04
N PHE A 196 1.92 -0.91 8.17
CA PHE A 196 2.69 -1.22 6.97
C PHE A 196 4.17 -0.82 7.11
N GLU A 197 4.72 -0.74 8.34
CA GLU A 197 6.12 -0.34 8.52
C GLU A 197 7.06 -1.24 7.70
N GLY A 198 7.86 -0.64 6.81
CA GLY A 198 8.81 -1.38 5.97
C GLY A 198 8.18 -2.30 4.91
N ALA A 199 6.86 -2.25 4.72
CA ALA A 199 6.17 -3.10 3.75
C ALA A 199 6.48 -2.67 2.31
N ASN A 200 6.54 -3.64 1.39
CA ASN A 200 6.61 -3.36 -0.04
C ASN A 200 5.20 -3.25 -0.63
N LEU A 201 4.76 -2.04 -0.93
CA LEU A 201 3.48 -1.70 -1.59
C LEU A 201 3.71 -1.17 -3.02
N GLU A 202 4.87 -1.41 -3.62
CA GLU A 202 5.14 -0.99 -5.00
C GLU A 202 4.10 -1.59 -5.95
N GLN A 203 3.59 -0.77 -6.87
CA GLN A 203 2.53 -1.13 -7.82
C GLN A 203 1.20 -1.58 -7.19
N ALA A 204 1.03 -1.52 -5.86
CA ALA A 204 -0.21 -1.89 -5.20
C ALA A 204 -1.30 -0.84 -5.46
N SER A 205 -2.57 -1.27 -5.42
CA SER A 205 -3.70 -0.33 -5.44
C SER A 205 -4.21 -0.09 -4.03
N LEU A 206 -4.08 1.15 -3.54
CA LEU A 206 -4.68 1.62 -2.28
C LEU A 206 -5.86 2.58 -2.53
N LYS A 207 -6.44 2.50 -3.73
CA LYS A 207 -7.53 3.37 -4.15
C LYS A 207 -8.70 3.34 -3.16
N ASN A 208 -9.19 4.53 -2.78
CA ASN A 208 -10.34 4.72 -1.89
C ASN A 208 -10.24 3.98 -0.53
N THR A 209 -9.03 3.65 -0.07
CA THR A 209 -8.86 2.96 1.21
C THR A 209 -9.15 3.88 2.40
N ARG A 210 -9.62 3.31 3.51
CA ARG A 210 -9.82 4.04 4.77
C ARG A 210 -8.58 3.89 5.65
N ALA A 211 -7.63 4.83 5.54
CA ALA A 211 -6.30 4.71 6.17
C ALA A 211 -6.08 5.58 7.41
N LYS A 212 -7.14 5.90 8.17
CA LYS A 212 -6.98 6.70 9.40
C LYS A 212 -6.08 5.96 10.41
N GLY A 213 -4.98 6.59 10.80
CA GLY A 213 -4.03 6.04 11.77
C GLY A 213 -3.12 4.95 11.19
N THR A 214 -3.10 4.76 9.87
CA THR A 214 -2.24 3.76 9.22
C THR A 214 -0.77 4.19 9.30
N ASN A 215 0.10 3.25 9.65
CA ASN A 215 1.54 3.47 9.67
C ASN A 215 2.15 3.00 8.35
N PHE A 216 2.67 3.93 7.54
CA PHE A 216 3.39 3.67 6.30
C PHE A 216 4.89 3.95 6.43
N SER A 217 5.43 4.09 7.64
CA SER A 217 6.84 4.42 7.86
C SER A 217 7.74 3.42 7.12
N ARG A 218 8.73 3.91 6.36
CA ARG A 218 9.66 3.09 5.56
C ARG A 218 9.00 2.17 4.51
N ALA A 219 7.69 2.30 4.26
CA ALA A 219 7.04 1.51 3.22
C ALA A 219 7.51 1.97 1.83
N LEU A 220 7.66 1.00 0.93
CA LEU A 220 7.95 1.25 -0.49
C LEU A 220 6.63 1.37 -1.24
N MET A 221 6.33 2.52 -1.83
CA MET A 221 5.03 2.77 -2.50
C MET A 221 5.23 3.30 -3.93
N GLN A 222 6.37 3.00 -4.56
CA GLN A 222 6.64 3.41 -5.95
C GLN A 222 5.56 2.84 -6.89
N GLY A 223 4.91 3.72 -7.64
CA GLY A 223 3.85 3.36 -8.59
C GLY A 223 2.58 2.82 -7.94
N ALA A 224 2.43 2.94 -6.61
CA ALA A 224 1.18 2.59 -5.95
C ALA A 224 0.06 3.54 -6.41
N ASN A 225 -1.13 2.99 -6.65
CA ASN A 225 -2.30 3.81 -6.95
C ASN A 225 -2.92 4.31 -5.65
N LEU A 226 -2.73 5.59 -5.36
CA LEU A 226 -3.20 6.27 -4.14
C LEU A 226 -4.45 7.11 -4.38
N SER A 227 -5.14 6.93 -5.51
CA SER A 227 -6.32 7.75 -5.86
C SER A 227 -7.42 7.65 -4.78
N GLY A 228 -7.84 8.80 -4.26
CA GLY A 228 -8.87 8.86 -3.20
C GLY A 228 -8.40 8.40 -1.82
N LEU A 229 -7.11 8.11 -1.62
CA LEU A 229 -6.53 7.84 -0.31
C LEU A 229 -6.30 9.16 0.45
N ASP A 230 -6.82 9.25 1.68
CA ASP A 230 -6.52 10.34 2.61
C ASP A 230 -5.32 9.97 3.48
N LEU A 231 -4.20 10.67 3.27
CA LEU A 231 -2.95 10.49 4.01
C LEU A 231 -2.81 11.44 5.24
N SER A 232 -3.78 12.31 5.51
CA SER A 232 -3.66 13.36 6.55
C SER A 232 -3.49 12.84 7.98
N HIS A 233 -3.83 11.58 8.21
CA HIS A 233 -3.75 10.91 9.51
C HIS A 233 -2.86 9.66 9.48
N CYS A 234 -1.97 9.58 8.49
CA CYS A 234 -1.00 8.50 8.35
C CYS A 234 0.39 8.91 8.83
N THR A 235 1.17 7.95 9.32
CA THR A 235 2.61 8.15 9.56
C THR A 235 3.38 7.73 8.31
N LEU A 236 4.27 8.58 7.81
CA LEU A 236 4.97 8.38 6.52
C LEU A 236 6.49 8.52 6.66
N ASP A 237 7.03 8.37 7.87
CA ASP A 237 8.45 8.61 8.17
C ASP A 237 9.34 7.66 7.37
N GLY A 238 10.15 8.22 6.47
CA GLY A 238 11.00 7.44 5.56
C GLY A 238 10.25 6.64 4.50
N ALA A 239 8.94 6.85 4.32
CA ALA A 239 8.16 6.20 3.27
C ALA A 239 8.61 6.70 1.89
N ALA A 240 8.87 5.76 0.98
CA ALA A 240 9.24 6.09 -0.38
C ALA A 240 7.96 6.21 -1.22
N VAL A 241 7.35 7.41 -1.22
CA VAL A 241 6.08 7.70 -1.92
C VAL A 241 6.32 8.73 -3.02
N VAL A 242 5.77 8.47 -4.20
CA VAL A 242 5.55 9.48 -5.23
C VAL A 242 4.11 9.33 -5.74
N ILE A 243 3.29 10.36 -5.56
CA ILE A 243 1.89 10.43 -5.98
C ILE A 243 1.85 10.94 -7.42
N SER A 244 1.49 10.10 -8.38
CA SER A 244 1.37 10.53 -9.77
C SER A 244 0.40 11.71 -9.93
N PHE A 245 0.68 12.60 -10.87
CA PHE A 245 -0.18 13.76 -11.14
C PHE A 245 -1.66 13.38 -11.33
N ASP A 246 -1.94 12.30 -12.07
CA ASP A 246 -3.31 11.83 -12.34
C ASP A 246 -4.05 11.36 -11.07
N SER A 247 -3.32 11.11 -9.98
CA SER A 247 -3.86 10.71 -8.67
C SER A 247 -4.11 11.89 -7.73
N LEU A 248 -3.65 13.10 -8.08
CA LEU A 248 -3.89 14.30 -7.27
C LEU A 248 -5.38 14.67 -7.23
N PRO A 249 -5.85 15.46 -6.25
CA PRO A 249 -7.24 15.94 -6.25
C PRO A 249 -7.62 16.62 -7.57
N ALA A 250 -8.82 16.37 -8.08
CA ALA A 250 -9.25 16.86 -9.40
C ALA A 250 -9.15 18.39 -9.55
N TYR A 251 -9.32 19.15 -8.46
CA TYR A 251 -9.16 20.60 -8.49
C TYR A 251 -7.68 21.02 -8.62
N VAL A 252 -6.74 20.30 -8.00
CA VAL A 252 -5.29 20.53 -8.16
C VAL A 252 -4.89 20.28 -9.61
N GLN A 253 -5.31 19.14 -10.16
CA GLN A 253 -5.07 18.81 -11.57
C GLN A 253 -5.62 19.90 -12.49
N LEU A 254 -6.85 20.36 -12.23
CA LEU A 254 -7.47 21.43 -13.01
C LEU A 254 -6.68 22.74 -12.94
N VAL A 255 -6.24 23.17 -11.76
CA VAL A 255 -5.46 24.40 -11.58
C VAL A 255 -4.15 24.33 -12.35
N ILE A 256 -3.42 23.21 -12.26
CA ILE A 256 -2.15 23.02 -12.95
C ILE A 256 -2.36 22.96 -14.48
N ASN A 257 -3.34 22.20 -14.96
CA ASN A 257 -3.64 22.09 -16.39
C ASN A 257 -4.09 23.43 -17.00
N GLU A 258 -4.93 24.21 -16.30
CA GLU A 258 -5.34 25.53 -16.75
C GLU A 258 -4.18 26.55 -16.70
N HIS A 259 -3.22 26.35 -15.81
CA HIS A 259 -2.01 27.15 -15.74
C HIS A 259 -1.04 26.87 -16.89
N GLU A 260 -0.76 25.61 -17.20
CA GLU A 260 0.08 25.23 -18.33
C GLU A 260 -0.53 25.73 -19.66
N ARG A 261 -1.87 25.71 -19.77
CA ARG A 261 -2.60 26.32 -20.88
C ARG A 261 -2.45 27.83 -20.93
N TRP A 262 -2.42 28.50 -19.78
CA TRP A 262 -2.16 29.93 -19.67
C TRP A 262 -0.77 30.30 -20.16
N ILE A 263 0.25 29.56 -19.77
CA ILE A 263 1.63 29.78 -20.25
C ILE A 263 1.72 29.56 -21.77
N THR A 264 1.31 28.39 -22.25
CA THR A 264 1.47 28.01 -23.67
C THR A 264 0.69 28.89 -24.63
N THR A 265 -0.33 29.61 -24.14
CA THR A 265 -1.15 30.51 -24.95
C THR A 265 -0.84 31.99 -24.72
N ASN A 266 0.25 32.30 -24.00
CA ASN A 266 0.62 33.67 -23.61
C ASN A 266 -0.55 34.42 -22.95
N GLY A 267 -1.25 33.73 -22.05
CA GLY A 267 -2.36 34.26 -21.28
C GLY A 267 -3.71 34.35 -21.99
N ARG A 268 -3.85 33.83 -23.22
CA ARG A 268 -5.11 33.90 -23.99
C ARG A 268 -6.18 32.94 -23.46
N TYR A 269 -5.79 31.75 -23.00
CA TYR A 269 -6.68 30.72 -22.47
C TYR A 269 -6.08 30.16 -21.19
N GLY A 270 -6.90 29.65 -20.27
CA GLY A 270 -6.40 29.19 -18.97
C GLY A 270 -6.35 30.31 -17.93
N ARG A 271 -5.72 30.03 -16.78
CA ARG A 271 -5.58 30.96 -15.66
C ARG A 271 -4.24 30.79 -14.97
N LEU A 272 -3.71 31.85 -14.36
CA LEU A 272 -2.57 31.75 -13.47
C LEU A 272 -2.88 30.74 -12.35
N GLY A 273 -1.97 29.80 -12.12
CA GLY A 273 -2.11 28.78 -11.09
C GLY A 273 -1.92 29.37 -9.70
N VAL A 274 -2.88 29.15 -8.82
CA VAL A 274 -2.83 29.59 -7.41
C VAL A 274 -3.22 28.42 -6.52
N LEU A 275 -2.25 27.93 -5.76
CA LEU A 275 -2.41 26.90 -4.74
C LEU A 275 -1.73 27.44 -3.49
N ILE A 276 -2.50 27.86 -2.49
CA ILE A 276 -2.00 28.47 -1.26
C ILE A 276 -2.39 27.56 -0.11
N GLU A 277 -1.44 27.23 0.79
CA GLU A 277 -1.64 26.28 1.89
C GLU A 277 -2.02 24.85 1.44
N GLU A 278 -1.88 24.54 0.15
CA GLU A 278 -2.26 23.22 -0.38
C GLU A 278 -1.25 22.14 0.00
N ASN A 279 -1.76 20.94 0.25
CA ASN A 279 -0.95 19.76 0.52
C ASN A 279 -0.68 19.00 -0.77
N LEU A 280 0.54 19.15 -1.27
CA LEU A 280 1.10 18.49 -2.45
C LEU A 280 2.29 17.60 -2.07
N ARG A 281 2.32 17.11 -0.82
CA ARG A 281 3.38 16.24 -0.33
C ARG A 281 3.47 15.00 -1.20
N PHE A 282 4.68 14.61 -1.56
CA PHE A 282 4.96 13.47 -2.47
C PHE A 282 4.42 13.61 -3.90
N ALA A 283 3.85 14.74 -4.30
CA ALA A 283 3.31 14.90 -5.64
C ALA A 283 4.41 14.76 -6.71
N ASP A 284 4.14 13.97 -7.75
CA ASP A 284 4.90 13.98 -8.98
C ASP A 284 4.43 15.15 -9.84
N LEU A 285 5.24 16.20 -9.86
CA LEU A 285 5.07 17.36 -10.70
C LEU A 285 6.21 17.48 -11.71
N SER A 286 7.08 16.46 -11.83
CA SER A 286 8.31 16.52 -12.61
C SER A 286 8.10 16.98 -14.06
N GLY A 287 9.02 17.81 -14.56
CA GLY A 287 9.03 18.34 -15.93
C GLY A 287 7.90 19.32 -16.27
N ARG A 288 7.02 19.67 -15.33
CA ARG A 288 5.89 20.56 -15.58
C ARG A 288 6.30 22.02 -15.66
N ASN A 289 5.49 22.81 -16.37
CA ASN A 289 5.66 24.26 -16.39
C ASN A 289 4.76 24.91 -15.33
N LEU A 290 5.37 25.25 -14.20
CA LEU A 290 4.77 25.88 -13.02
C LEU A 290 5.23 27.34 -12.88
N GLY A 291 5.76 27.94 -13.95
CA GLY A 291 6.33 29.28 -13.95
C GLY A 291 5.32 30.34 -13.52
N ALA A 292 5.73 31.25 -12.65
CA ALA A 292 4.90 32.29 -12.06
C ALA A 292 3.70 31.80 -11.21
N MET A 293 3.53 30.49 -10.97
CA MET A 293 2.48 30.01 -10.06
C MET A 293 2.66 30.59 -8.66
N VAL A 294 1.53 30.77 -7.98
CA VAL A 294 1.50 31.13 -6.56
C VAL A 294 1.34 29.85 -5.74
N LEU A 295 2.41 29.45 -5.05
CA LEU A 295 2.57 28.23 -4.25
C LEU A 295 2.89 28.56 -2.77
N ARG A 296 2.34 29.67 -2.26
CA ARG A 296 2.68 30.16 -0.92
C ARG A 296 2.20 29.19 0.16
N ARG A 297 3.05 28.89 1.14
CA ARG A 297 2.74 28.02 2.28
C ARG A 297 2.26 26.62 1.90
N THR A 298 2.49 26.17 0.67
CA THR A 298 2.15 24.79 0.26
C THR A 298 3.08 23.79 0.92
N CYS A 299 2.56 22.60 1.24
CA CYS A 299 3.39 21.46 1.62
C CYS A 299 3.77 20.69 0.35
N LEU A 300 5.01 20.85 -0.09
CA LEU A 300 5.65 20.14 -1.21
C LEU A 300 6.74 19.18 -0.70
N ALA A 301 6.73 18.86 0.58
CA ALA A 301 7.75 17.99 1.15
C ALA A 301 7.77 16.64 0.44
N SER A 302 8.96 16.16 0.12
CA SER A 302 9.19 14.93 -0.66
C SER A 302 8.49 14.89 -2.03
N ALA A 303 7.99 16.01 -2.56
CA ALA A 303 7.45 16.08 -3.91
C ALA A 303 8.57 15.92 -4.95
N ASP A 304 8.23 15.35 -6.11
CA ASP A 304 9.11 15.34 -7.26
C ASP A 304 8.85 16.57 -8.14
N LEU A 305 9.79 17.51 -8.09
CA LEU A 305 9.84 18.75 -8.88
C LEU A 305 11.04 18.74 -9.83
N SER A 306 11.62 17.57 -10.13
CA SER A 306 12.76 17.47 -11.02
C SER A 306 12.42 17.98 -12.42
N ASP A 307 13.35 18.69 -13.03
CA ASP A 307 13.22 19.32 -14.36
C ASP A 307 12.00 20.25 -14.54
N CYS A 308 11.33 20.65 -13.46
CA CYS A 308 10.24 21.62 -13.51
C CYS A 308 10.72 23.00 -13.94
N ASP A 309 9.86 23.73 -14.64
CA ASP A 309 9.99 25.18 -14.78
C ASP A 309 9.21 25.88 -13.66
N LEU A 310 9.94 26.42 -12.68
CA LEU A 310 9.43 27.22 -11.57
C LEU A 310 9.88 28.68 -11.70
N THR A 311 10.27 29.11 -12.90
CA THR A 311 10.70 30.49 -13.18
C THR A 311 9.67 31.49 -12.66
N LEU A 312 10.09 32.45 -11.85
CA LEU A 312 9.24 33.47 -11.22
C LEU A 312 8.11 32.92 -10.30
N ALA A 313 8.11 31.62 -9.96
CA ALA A 313 7.12 31.05 -9.05
C ALA A 313 7.27 31.63 -7.63
N ASP A 314 6.16 31.69 -6.89
CA ASP A 314 6.12 32.21 -5.53
C ASP A 314 5.89 31.09 -4.52
N LEU A 315 6.98 30.65 -3.90
CA LEU A 315 7.08 29.57 -2.91
C LEU A 315 7.32 30.13 -1.50
N THR A 316 6.90 31.36 -1.24
CA THR A 316 7.05 31.99 0.08
C THR A 316 6.48 31.09 1.18
N ASP A 317 7.29 30.82 2.22
CA ASP A 317 6.96 29.97 3.37
C ASP A 317 6.50 28.54 3.02
N ALA A 318 6.79 28.05 1.80
CA ALA A 318 6.47 26.68 1.42
C ALA A 318 7.38 25.67 2.13
N ASP A 319 6.87 24.47 2.38
CA ASP A 319 7.65 23.34 2.90
C ASP A 319 8.05 22.42 1.74
N LEU A 320 9.32 22.47 1.35
CA LEU A 320 9.97 21.62 0.34
C LEU A 320 10.97 20.64 0.98
N SER A 321 10.79 20.30 2.26
CA SER A 321 11.72 19.39 2.94
C SER A 321 11.82 18.06 2.19
N ALA A 322 13.04 17.61 1.88
CA ALA A 322 13.34 16.41 1.09
C ALA A 322 12.71 16.36 -0.32
N ALA A 323 12.27 17.49 -0.88
CA ALA A 323 11.75 17.54 -2.25
C ALA A 323 12.88 17.33 -3.27
N ASN A 324 12.57 16.69 -4.40
CA ASN A 324 13.49 16.54 -5.51
C ASN A 324 13.37 17.72 -6.47
N LEU A 325 14.36 18.60 -6.53
CA LEU A 325 14.44 19.77 -7.42
C LEU A 325 15.60 19.64 -8.43
N LYS A 326 16.12 18.43 -8.67
CA LYS A 326 17.25 18.22 -9.60
C LYS A 326 16.90 18.75 -10.99
N GLY A 327 17.79 19.56 -11.56
CA GLY A 327 17.61 20.16 -12.89
C GLY A 327 16.51 21.22 -13.03
N ALA A 328 15.78 21.55 -11.95
CA ALA A 328 14.68 22.52 -12.01
C ALA A 328 15.16 23.92 -12.41
N GLN A 329 14.35 24.64 -13.19
CA GLN A 329 14.56 26.06 -13.53
C GLN A 329 13.90 26.92 -12.46
N LEU A 330 14.72 27.63 -11.68
CA LEU A 330 14.29 28.41 -10.51
C LEU A 330 14.50 29.92 -10.70
N ALA A 331 14.79 30.36 -11.93
CA ALA A 331 15.16 31.72 -12.25
C ALA A 331 14.13 32.75 -11.73
N GLY A 332 14.55 33.61 -10.82
CA GLY A 332 13.69 34.65 -10.25
C GLY A 332 12.57 34.15 -9.34
N ALA A 333 12.55 32.86 -8.98
CA ALA A 333 11.57 32.31 -8.05
C ALA A 333 11.74 32.90 -6.63
N ASN A 334 10.67 32.91 -5.84
CA ASN A 334 10.68 33.42 -4.49
C ASN A 334 10.49 32.29 -3.46
N PHE A 335 11.57 31.94 -2.79
CA PHE A 335 11.66 30.93 -1.73
C PHE A 335 11.76 31.55 -0.33
N SER A 336 11.40 32.83 -0.16
CA SER A 336 11.58 33.48 1.13
C SER A 336 10.86 32.74 2.26
N GLY A 337 11.58 32.45 3.35
CA GLY A 337 11.05 31.70 4.51
C GLY A 337 10.73 30.23 4.25
N SER A 338 11.00 29.69 3.06
CA SER A 338 10.72 28.31 2.73
C SER A 338 11.66 27.32 3.44
N ARG A 339 11.18 26.09 3.64
CA ARG A 339 11.97 24.98 4.19
C ARG A 339 12.44 24.07 3.06
N LEU A 340 13.73 23.98 2.84
CA LEU A 340 14.39 23.12 1.85
C LEU A 340 15.33 22.12 2.55
N VAL A 341 15.03 21.78 3.80
CA VAL A 341 15.81 20.83 4.60
C VAL A 341 15.90 19.50 3.87
N GLU A 342 17.12 18.99 3.64
CA GLU A 342 17.39 17.75 2.90
C GLU A 342 16.87 17.73 1.44
N ALA A 343 16.51 18.87 0.86
CA ALA A 343 16.06 18.94 -0.52
C ALA A 343 17.19 18.60 -1.51
N LEU A 344 16.84 17.97 -2.63
CA LEU A 344 17.80 17.59 -3.67
C LEU A 344 17.85 18.66 -4.76
N LEU A 345 18.87 19.52 -4.75
CA LEU A 345 18.99 20.67 -5.66
C LEU A 345 20.02 20.45 -6.77
N GLY A 346 20.55 19.23 -6.93
CA GLY A 346 21.61 18.93 -7.90
C GLY A 346 21.32 19.45 -9.31
N GLY A 347 22.13 20.39 -9.81
CA GLY A 347 21.97 21.00 -11.14
C GLY A 347 20.78 21.94 -11.31
N ALA A 348 20.08 22.33 -10.24
CA ALA A 348 19.03 23.33 -10.29
C ALA A 348 19.59 24.72 -10.71
N GLN A 349 18.84 25.46 -11.51
CA GLN A 349 19.28 26.69 -12.16
C GLN A 349 18.67 27.92 -11.49
N PHE A 350 19.51 28.76 -10.89
CA PHE A 350 19.09 29.93 -10.10
C PHE A 350 19.35 31.27 -10.81
N GLU A 351 19.60 31.25 -12.12
CA GLU A 351 20.02 32.43 -12.88
C GLU A 351 19.04 33.61 -12.76
N PRO A 352 19.53 34.86 -12.70
CA PRO A 352 18.67 36.02 -12.67
C PRO A 352 17.95 36.20 -14.00
N ILE A 353 16.65 36.48 -13.97
CA ILE A 353 15.83 36.63 -15.17
C ILE A 353 15.59 38.10 -15.52
N SER A 354 15.70 38.44 -16.81
CA SER A 354 15.39 39.79 -17.29
C SER A 354 13.88 40.00 -17.37
N LEU A 355 13.39 41.06 -16.73
CA LEU A 355 11.98 41.42 -16.84
C LEU A 355 11.74 42.06 -18.22
N LEU A 356 10.78 41.55 -18.97
CA LEU A 356 10.44 42.04 -20.29
C LEU A 356 9.25 43.00 -20.24
N ARG A 357 9.27 44.00 -21.13
CA ARG A 357 8.12 44.85 -21.43
C ARG A 357 7.09 44.04 -22.22
N ALA A 358 5.85 44.54 -22.30
CA ALA A 358 4.78 43.89 -23.09
C ALA A 358 5.13 43.68 -24.58
N ASN A 359 6.09 44.44 -25.12
CA ASN A 359 6.59 44.30 -26.48
C ASN A 359 7.79 43.33 -26.61
N GLY A 360 8.12 42.57 -25.55
CA GLY A 360 9.22 41.59 -25.52
C GLY A 360 10.61 42.18 -25.33
N THR A 361 10.75 43.51 -25.20
CA THR A 361 12.07 44.14 -24.99
C THR A 361 12.46 44.14 -23.51
N PRO A 362 13.75 43.97 -23.15
CA PRO A 362 14.21 44.05 -21.77
C PRO A 362 13.83 45.38 -21.10
N THR A 363 13.39 45.32 -19.86
CA THR A 363 13.14 46.52 -19.04
C THR A 363 14.44 47.15 -18.54
N GLY A 364 15.53 46.38 -18.49
CA GLY A 364 16.77 46.73 -17.80
C GLY A 364 16.75 46.37 -16.30
N HIS A 365 15.61 45.89 -15.79
CA HIS A 365 15.47 45.31 -14.47
C HIS A 365 15.57 43.79 -14.55
N TRP A 366 16.17 43.21 -13.51
CA TRP A 366 16.36 41.78 -13.36
C TRP A 366 15.69 41.35 -12.07
N GLN A 367 15.18 40.13 -12.05
CA GLN A 367 14.70 39.48 -10.84
C GLN A 367 15.64 38.34 -10.50
N GLU A 368 16.29 38.46 -9.35
CA GLU A 368 17.07 37.39 -8.75
C GLU A 368 16.17 36.38 -8.05
N THR A 369 16.66 35.15 -7.92
CA THR A 369 16.00 34.13 -7.11
C THR A 369 16.15 34.51 -5.63
N ASN A 370 15.03 34.58 -4.91
CA ASN A 370 15.01 35.05 -3.53
C ASN A 370 14.98 33.88 -2.54
N LEU A 371 16.07 33.67 -1.80
CA LEU A 371 16.18 32.65 -0.75
C LEU A 371 16.18 33.28 0.65
N GLU A 372 15.75 34.54 0.82
CA GLU A 372 15.79 35.21 2.12
C GLU A 372 15.13 34.36 3.22
N LYS A 373 15.89 34.01 4.27
CA LYS A 373 15.47 33.17 5.42
C LYS A 373 15.04 31.74 5.05
N ALA A 374 15.41 31.25 3.88
CA ALA A 374 15.21 29.86 3.54
C ALA A 374 16.12 28.95 4.39
N ASP A 375 15.61 27.76 4.74
CA ASP A 375 16.35 26.74 5.48
C ASP A 375 16.83 25.64 4.52
N LEU A 376 18.13 25.55 4.28
CA LEU A 376 18.77 24.57 3.40
C LEU A 376 19.65 23.57 4.17
N THR A 377 19.43 23.39 5.48
CA THR A 377 20.15 22.37 6.27
C THR A 377 20.06 20.99 5.62
N GLY A 378 21.19 20.32 5.41
CA GLY A 378 21.27 18.98 4.80
C GLY A 378 20.94 18.90 3.30
N ALA A 379 20.70 20.02 2.60
CA ALA A 379 20.34 19.99 1.17
C ALA A 379 21.50 19.49 0.27
N GLU A 380 21.18 18.76 -0.81
CA GLU A 380 22.17 18.33 -1.82
C GLU A 380 22.40 19.45 -2.84
N LEU A 381 23.54 20.13 -2.78
CA LEU A 381 23.84 21.34 -3.57
C LEU A 381 24.80 21.12 -4.76
N THR A 382 24.97 19.88 -5.20
CA THR A 382 25.95 19.55 -6.25
C THR A 382 25.67 20.32 -7.56
N GLY A 383 26.60 21.18 -7.98
CA GLY A 383 26.48 21.93 -9.24
C GLY A 383 25.52 23.11 -9.19
N VAL A 384 25.13 23.57 -8.00
CA VAL A 384 24.26 24.74 -7.82
C VAL A 384 25.09 26.02 -7.71
N ASP A 385 24.68 27.08 -8.43
CA ASP A 385 25.27 28.42 -8.32
C ASP A 385 24.29 29.41 -7.66
N PHE A 386 24.65 29.88 -6.46
CA PHE A 386 23.88 30.90 -5.72
C PHE A 386 24.43 32.33 -5.90
N SER A 387 25.42 32.55 -6.78
CA SER A 387 26.15 33.83 -6.90
C SER A 387 25.26 35.06 -7.16
N SER A 388 24.10 34.83 -7.77
CA SER A 388 23.13 35.86 -8.17
C SER A 388 21.81 35.73 -7.42
N CYS A 389 21.80 35.09 -6.24
CA CYS A 389 20.60 34.94 -5.40
C CYS A 389 20.61 35.91 -4.22
N ASN A 390 19.42 36.29 -3.74
CA ASN A 390 19.29 36.91 -2.43
C ASN A 390 19.41 35.84 -1.33
N MET A 391 20.55 35.84 -0.63
CA MET A 391 20.88 34.87 0.42
C MET A 391 20.69 35.41 1.85
N ALA A 392 19.99 36.53 2.02
CA ALA A 392 19.87 37.18 3.32
C ALA A 392 19.23 36.27 4.38
N GLY A 393 19.96 35.96 5.45
CA GLY A 393 19.44 35.17 6.58
C GLY A 393 19.17 33.69 6.28
N VAL A 394 19.71 33.16 5.17
CA VAL A 394 19.66 31.74 4.84
C VAL A 394 20.33 30.89 5.93
N ILE A 395 19.77 29.71 6.21
CA ILE A 395 20.32 28.69 7.10
C ILE A 395 20.93 27.57 6.24
N MET A 396 22.20 27.26 6.45
CA MET A 396 22.99 26.22 5.75
C MET A 396 24.04 25.64 6.72
N ASP A 397 24.52 24.43 6.44
CA ASP A 397 25.52 23.71 7.27
C ASP A 397 26.97 24.15 7.06
#